data_AF-A0A4U7D322-F1
#
_entry.id   AF-A0A4U7D322-F1
#
_cell.length_a   1.000
_cell.length_b   1.000
_cell.length_c   1.000
_cell.angle_alpha   90.00
_cell.angle_beta   90.00
_cell.angle_gamma   90.00
#
_symmetry.space_group_name_H-M   'P 1'
#
loop_
_entity.id
_entity.type
_entity.pdbx_description
1 polymer ?
#
loop_
_entity_poly.entity_id
_entity_poly.type
_entity_poly.pdbx_seq_one_letter_code
_entity_poly.pdbx_strand_id
1 'polypeptide(L)' 'SDDGPQPPVEPGEMRYVEIEDLGKQGDGIARVERGYVIIVPDTEVGERVKIEVTEVKSNFAVGEVVEEAG' A
#
# COMPACT_ATOMS: atom_id res chain seq x y z
N SER A 1 12.24 24.67 6.46
CA SER A 1 12.58 23.37 5.90
C SER A 1 11.57 22.39 6.44
N ASP A 2 10.68 21.89 5.59
CA ASP A 2 9.58 21.01 5.97
C ASP A 2 10.15 19.58 6.10
N ASP A 3 11.05 19.37 7.06
CA ASP A 3 11.79 18.11 7.25
C ASP A 3 11.00 17.10 8.09
N GLY A 4 9.71 16.96 7.81
CA GLY A 4 8.98 15.77 8.18
C GLY A 4 9.46 14.59 7.32
N PRO A 5 9.47 13.35 7.84
CA PRO A 5 9.78 12.19 7.00
C PRO A 5 8.82 12.16 5.82
N GLN A 6 9.35 12.26 4.60
CA GLN A 6 8.55 12.10 3.40
C GLN A 6 7.98 10.68 3.35
N PRO A 7 6.72 10.52 2.90
CA PRO A 7 6.15 9.21 2.62
C PRO A 7 7.08 8.40 1.71
N PRO A 8 7.21 7.08 1.92
CA PRO A 8 8.10 6.23 1.13
C PRO A 8 7.55 5.90 -0.26
N VAL A 9 6.43 6.50 -0.66
CA VAL A 9 5.72 6.27 -1.92
C VAL A 9 5.17 7.57 -2.48
N GLU A 10 4.98 7.60 -3.79
CA GLU A 10 4.39 8.74 -4.51
C GLU A 10 3.08 8.35 -5.23
N PRO A 11 2.12 9.29 -5.42
CA PRO A 11 0.96 9.04 -6.26
C PRO A 11 1.38 8.67 -7.71
N GLY A 12 0.74 7.65 -8.28
CA GLY A 12 1.06 7.06 -9.59
C GLY A 12 2.23 6.08 -9.56
N GLU A 13 2.88 5.87 -8.41
CA GLU A 13 3.92 4.86 -8.29
C GLU A 13 3.32 3.45 -8.42
N MET A 14 3.94 2.62 -9.26
CA MET A 14 3.62 1.21 -9.36
C MET A 14 4.64 0.36 -8.62
N ARG A 15 4.18 -0.52 -7.73
CA ARG A 15 5.07 -1.41 -6.96
C ARG A 15 4.39 -2.73 -6.61
N TYR A 16 5.19 -3.77 -6.46
CA TYR A 16 4.74 -5.04 -5.88
C TYR A 16 4.74 -4.97 -4.36
N VAL A 17 3.63 -5.33 -3.73
CA VAL A 17 3.49 -5.43 -2.29
C VAL A 17 2.97 -6.81 -1.89
N GLU A 18 3.27 -7.21 -0.66
CA GLU A 18 2.71 -8.41 -0.03
C GLU A 18 1.68 -7.96 0.99
N ILE A 19 0.51 -8.59 0.97
CA ILE A 19 -0.57 -8.30 1.91
C ILE A 19 -0.31 -9.10 3.17
N GLU A 20 0.00 -8.41 4.27
CA GLU A 20 0.39 -9.03 5.53
C GLU A 20 -0.78 -9.17 6.51
N ASP A 21 -1.80 -8.31 6.39
CA ASP A 21 -2.95 -8.28 7.31
C ASP A 21 -4.23 -7.81 6.59
N LEU A 22 -5.39 -7.98 7.24
CA LEU A 22 -6.66 -7.41 6.80
C LEU A 22 -7.13 -6.32 7.77
N GLY A 23 -7.54 -5.19 7.21
CA GLY A 23 -8.26 -4.12 7.89
C GLY A 23 -9.66 -4.55 8.30
N LYS A 24 -10.28 -3.75 9.17
CA LYS A 24 -11.61 -4.06 9.74
C LYS A 24 -12.74 -4.18 8.72
N GLN A 25 -12.59 -3.58 7.54
CA GLN A 25 -13.57 -3.63 6.46
C GLN A 25 -13.27 -4.74 5.44
N GLY A 26 -12.19 -5.49 5.64
CA GLY A 26 -11.70 -6.49 4.68
C GLY A 26 -10.63 -5.95 3.72
N ASP A 27 -10.20 -4.69 3.85
CA ASP A 27 -9.13 -4.13 3.02
C ASP A 27 -7.78 -4.79 3.35
N GLY A 28 -7.01 -5.18 2.35
CA GLY A 28 -5.65 -5.68 2.56
C GLY A 28 -4.71 -4.59 3.05
N ILE A 29 -3.79 -4.99 3.94
CA ILE A 29 -2.79 -4.12 4.54
C ILE A 29 -1.40 -4.63 4.16
N ALA A 30 -0.70 -3.83 3.35
CA ALA A 30 0.72 -4.00 3.09
C ALA A 30 1.53 -3.04 3.96
N ARG A 31 2.64 -3.51 4.55
CA ARG A 31 3.61 -2.63 5.23
C ARG A 31 4.85 -2.50 4.39
N VAL A 32 5.28 -1.26 4.19
CA VAL A 32 6.51 -0.93 3.49
C VAL A 32 7.52 -0.32 4.46
N GLU A 33 8.52 0.37 3.91
CA GLU A 33 9.62 0.94 4.66
C GLU A 33 9.15 1.74 5.88
N ARG A 34 9.88 1.57 7.00
CA ARG A 34 9.64 2.28 8.27
C ARG A 34 8.26 2.01 8.88
N GLY A 35 7.59 0.94 8.47
CA GLY A 35 6.26 0.55 8.96
C GLY A 35 5.13 1.38 8.38
N TYR A 36 5.38 2.12 7.29
CA TYR A 36 4.35 2.86 6.57
C TYR A 36 3.36 1.90 5.93
N VAL A 37 2.07 2.20 6.03
CA VAL A 37 0.99 1.29 5.62
C VAL A 37 0.45 1.69 4.26
N ILE A 38 0.22 0.69 3.41
CA ILE A 38 -0.52 0.84 2.17
C ILE A 38 -1.79 -0.01 2.28
N ILE A 39 -2.93 0.63 2.09
CA ILE A 39 -4.25 -0.01 2.10
C ILE A 39 -4.57 -0.40 0.66
N VAL A 40 -4.89 -1.68 0.45
CA VAL A 40 -5.17 -2.26 -0.86
C VAL A 40 -6.52 -2.98 -0.79
N PRO A 41 -7.61 -2.41 -1.33
CA PRO A 41 -8.92 -3.04 -1.31
C PRO A 41 -8.91 -4.33 -2.15
N ASP A 42 -9.89 -5.20 -1.90
CA ASP A 42 -10.12 -6.44 -2.66
C ASP A 42 -8.92 -7.38 -2.72
N THR A 43 -8.18 -7.52 -1.61
CA THR A 43 -7.04 -8.44 -1.49
C THR A 43 -7.07 -9.27 -0.21
N GLU A 44 -6.37 -10.39 -0.22
CA GLU A 44 -6.29 -11.37 0.86
C GLU A 44 -4.86 -11.48 1.43
N VAL A 45 -4.74 -11.94 2.68
CA VAL A 45 -3.44 -12.10 3.35
C VAL A 45 -2.62 -13.19 2.68
N GLY A 46 -1.35 -12.89 2.43
CA GLY A 46 -0.41 -13.76 1.71
C GLY A 46 -0.40 -13.54 0.21
N GLU A 47 -1.29 -12.70 -0.33
CA GLU A 47 -1.25 -12.32 -1.74
C GLU A 47 -0.09 -11.37 -2.02
N ARG A 48 0.48 -11.52 -3.22
CA ARG A 48 1.46 -10.59 -3.76
C ARG A 48 0.88 -9.94 -5.00
N VAL A 49 0.62 -8.66 -4.92
CA VAL A 49 -0.05 -7.90 -5.99
C VAL A 49 0.80 -6.72 -6.41
N LYS A 50 0.69 -6.36 -7.69
CA LYS A 50 1.19 -5.09 -8.18
C LYS A 50 0.08 -4.06 -7.99
N ILE A 51 0.42 -2.98 -7.32
CA ILE A 51 -0.49 -1.88 -7.07
C ILE A 51 -0.03 -0.61 -7.77
N GLU A 52 -0.97 0.27 -8.08
CA GLU A 52 -0.74 1.68 -8.36
C GLU A 52 -1.17 2.50 -7.13
N VAL A 53 -0.29 3.35 -6.62
CA VAL A 53 -0.60 4.23 -5.50
C VAL A 53 -1.49 5.37 -5.98
N THR A 54 -2.73 5.42 -5.52
CA THR A 54 -3.71 6.43 -5.94
C THR A 54 -3.77 7.63 -4.99
N GLU A 55 -3.49 7.41 -3.70
CA GLU A 55 -3.52 8.45 -2.68
C GLU A 55 -2.41 8.29 -1.65
N VAL A 56 -1.74 9.38 -1.30
CA VAL A 56 -0.67 9.40 -0.28
C VAL A 56 -1.04 10.36 0.84
N LYS A 57 -1.00 9.88 2.08
CA LYS A 57 -1.15 10.67 3.31
C LYS A 57 0.14 10.64 4.14
N SER A 58 0.20 11.42 5.20
CA SER A 58 1.37 11.48 6.08
C SER A 58 1.67 10.15 6.78
N ASN A 59 0.69 9.27 6.98
CA ASN A 59 0.80 8.04 7.76
C ASN A 59 0.43 6.74 6.99
N PHE A 60 -0.27 6.85 5.87
CA PHE A 60 -0.62 5.71 5.02
C PHE A 60 -0.83 6.15 3.57
N ALA A 61 -0.80 5.19 2.65
CA ALA A 61 -1.23 5.37 1.27
C ALA A 61 -2.38 4.41 0.94
N VAL A 62 -3.10 4.72 -0.12
CA VAL A 62 -4.08 3.83 -0.75
C VAL A 62 -3.54 3.44 -2.12
N GLY A 63 -3.62 2.16 -2.45
CA GLY A 63 -3.25 1.66 -3.77
C GLY A 63 -4.32 0.72 -4.32
N GLU A 64 -4.44 0.67 -5.63
CA GLU A 64 -5.36 -0.21 -6.35
C GLU A 64 -4.58 -1.30 -7.07
N VAL A 65 -5.11 -2.53 -7.09
CA VAL A 65 -4.47 -3.65 -7.79
C VAL A 65 -4.54 -3.42 -9.29
N VAL A 66 -3.38 -3.48 -9.95
CA VAL A 66 -3.25 -3.42 -11.40
C VAL A 66 -2.82 -4.76 -12.02
N GLU A 67 -2.24 -5.66 -11.21
CA GLU A 67 -1.84 -7.01 -11.63
C GLU A 67 -1.79 -7.95 -10.42
N GLU A 68 -2.45 -9.10 -10.51
CA GLU A 68 -2.34 -10.19 -9.53
C GLU A 68 -1.17 -11.10 -9.92
N ALA A 69 -0.26 -11.41 -8.99
CA ALA A 69 0.75 -12.44 -9.22
C ALA A 69 0.10 -13.81 -9.01
N GLY A 70 -0.56 -14.32 -10.05
CA GLY A 70 -1.18 -15.65 -10.06
C GLY A 70 -0.21 -16.82 -9.90
#